data_AF-A0A7J8NY53-F1
#
_entry.id   AF-A0A7J8NY53-F1
#
_cell.length_a   1.000
_cell.length_b   1.000
_cell.length_c   1.000
_cell.angle_alpha   90.00
_cell.angle_beta   90.00
_cell.angle_gamma   90.00
#
_symmetry.space_group_name_H-M   'P 1'
#
loop_
_entity.id
_entity.type
_entity.pdbx_description
1 polymer ?
#
loop_
_entity_poly.entity_id
_entity_poly.type
_entity_poly.pdbx_seq_one_letter_code
_entity_poly.pdbx_strand_id
1 'polypeptide(L)'
;DWGFFTPYLIGSISLVVLAVGSISPGLLQAAIGGFSSFFPDYQERIARHEAAHFLIGYLLGLPILGYSLDIGKEHVNLIDEKLEKLIYSGQLDAKELDRLAVVAMAGLAAEGLKYDKVVGQSADLFTLQRFINRSQPKLSNDQQQNLTRWAVLFAGSLLKNNKVIHEALISAMSKKATVLECIQAIENAA
;
A
#
# COMPACT_ATOMS: atom_id res chain seq x y z
N ASP A 1 -2.50 -13.36 -17.09
CA ASP A 1 -1.63 -14.53 -16.95
C ASP A 1 -0.89 -14.37 -15.63
N TRP A 2 -1.12 -15.26 -14.66
CA TRP A 2 -0.75 -15.06 -13.25
C TRP A 2 0.67 -15.53 -12.92
N GLY A 3 1.33 -16.21 -13.87
CA GLY A 3 2.66 -16.80 -13.67
C GLY A 3 3.74 -15.80 -13.24
N PHE A 4 3.55 -14.51 -13.49
CA PHE A 4 4.51 -13.46 -13.15
C PHE A 4 4.61 -13.16 -11.65
N PHE A 5 3.49 -13.10 -10.91
CA PHE A 5 3.54 -12.83 -9.47
C PHE A 5 3.77 -14.09 -8.63
N THR A 6 3.64 -15.27 -9.24
CA THR A 6 3.81 -16.55 -8.54
C THR A 6 5.10 -16.64 -7.72
N PRO A 7 6.30 -16.20 -8.18
CA PRO A 7 7.50 -16.21 -7.35
C PRO A 7 7.45 -15.20 -6.19
N TYR A 8 6.88 -14.02 -6.41
CA TYR A 8 6.72 -12.98 -5.37
C TYR A 8 5.68 -13.41 -4.32
N LEU A 9 4.61 -14.09 -4.75
CA LEU A 9 3.55 -14.64 -3.90
C LEU A 9 4.01 -15.87 -3.14
N ILE A 10 4.84 -16.75 -3.73
CA ILE A 10 5.43 -17.93 -3.06
C ILE A 10 6.50 -17.50 -2.05
N GLY A 11 7.30 -16.48 -2.37
CA GLY A 11 8.22 -15.86 -1.41
C GLY A 11 7.52 -15.07 -0.30
N SER A 12 6.26 -14.68 -0.53
CA SER A 12 5.42 -13.91 0.40
C SER A 12 4.18 -14.67 0.88
N ILE A 13 4.15 -16.01 0.85
CA ILE A 13 3.08 -16.76 1.49
C ILE A 13 3.18 -16.39 2.96
N SER A 14 2.27 -15.52 3.40
CA SER A 14 2.17 -15.07 4.77
C SER A 14 2.11 -16.33 5.61
N LEU A 15 3.07 -16.47 6.53
CA LEU A 15 3.06 -17.53 7.54
C LEU A 15 1.68 -17.66 8.23
N VAL A 16 0.86 -16.61 8.20
CA VAL A 16 -0.55 -16.55 8.58
C VAL A 16 -1.45 -17.60 7.88
N VAL A 17 -1.33 -17.80 6.56
CA VAL A 17 -2.17 -18.77 5.82
C VAL A 17 -1.67 -20.20 6.04
N LEU A 18 -0.34 -20.37 6.13
CA LEU A 18 0.28 -21.67 6.41
C LEU A 18 0.12 -22.13 7.87
N ALA A 19 0.03 -21.21 8.83
CA ALA A 19 -0.08 -21.54 10.26
C ALA A 19 -1.52 -21.77 10.73
N VAL A 20 -2.52 -21.10 10.13
CA VAL A 20 -3.91 -21.14 10.64
C VAL A 20 -4.77 -22.20 9.94
N GLY A 21 -4.48 -22.55 8.68
CA GLY A 21 -5.18 -23.62 7.96
C GLY A 21 -6.72 -23.57 8.00
N SER A 22 -7.34 -22.38 8.17
CA SER A 22 -8.78 -22.27 8.41
C SER A 22 -9.40 -21.02 7.76
N ILE A 23 -10.59 -21.22 7.18
CA ILE A 23 -11.47 -20.22 6.55
C ILE A 23 -12.44 -19.56 7.54
N SER A 24 -12.19 -19.64 8.86
CA SER A 24 -13.10 -19.12 9.89
C SER A 24 -12.70 -17.71 10.38
N PRO A 25 -13.59 -16.70 10.29
CA PRO A 25 -13.29 -15.31 10.68
C PRO A 25 -12.87 -15.13 12.15
N GLY A 26 -13.45 -15.91 13.07
CA GLY A 26 -13.12 -15.82 14.51
C GLY A 26 -11.73 -16.35 14.86
N LEU A 27 -11.25 -17.37 14.15
CA LEU A 27 -9.92 -17.95 14.36
C LEU A 27 -8.82 -17.08 13.74
N LEU A 28 -9.12 -16.40 12.63
CA LEU A 28 -8.28 -15.33 12.06
C LEU A 28 -8.06 -14.21 13.08
N GLN A 29 -9.12 -13.75 13.76
CA GLN A 29 -9.03 -12.66 14.73
C GLN A 29 -8.25 -13.06 16.00
N ALA A 30 -8.38 -14.30 16.46
CA ALA A 30 -7.58 -14.87 17.54
C ALA A 30 -6.10 -15.07 17.13
N ALA A 31 -5.85 -15.54 15.90
CA ALA A 31 -4.50 -15.67 15.35
C ALA A 31 -3.82 -14.30 15.21
N ILE A 32 -4.56 -13.28 14.77
CA ILE A 32 -4.12 -11.88 14.72
C ILE A 32 -3.76 -11.34 16.11
N GLY A 33 -4.60 -11.61 17.12
CA GLY A 33 -4.34 -11.22 18.51
C GLY A 33 -3.12 -11.93 19.12
N GLY A 34 -2.86 -13.19 18.72
CA GLY A 34 -1.64 -13.90 19.06
C GLY A 34 -0.41 -13.38 18.29
N PHE A 35 -0.59 -13.01 17.02
CA PHE A 35 0.47 -12.56 16.11
C PHE A 35 1.10 -11.23 16.52
N SER A 36 0.33 -10.28 17.06
CA SER A 36 0.86 -9.03 17.62
C SER A 36 1.81 -9.25 18.82
N SER A 37 1.68 -10.40 19.50
CA SER A 37 2.61 -10.81 20.57
C SER A 37 3.90 -11.43 20.01
N PHE A 38 3.87 -11.98 18.78
CA PHE A 38 5.05 -12.52 18.09
C PHE A 38 5.82 -11.46 17.27
N PHE A 39 5.14 -10.41 16.81
CA PHE A 39 5.71 -9.29 16.08
C PHE A 39 5.39 -7.98 16.81
N PRO A 40 6.19 -7.61 17.82
CA PRO A 40 5.94 -6.41 18.62
C PRO A 40 5.98 -5.12 17.78
N ASP A 41 6.59 -5.15 16.60
CA ASP A 41 6.66 -4.08 15.61
C ASP A 41 5.47 -4.05 14.64
N TYR A 42 4.52 -4.99 14.71
CA TYR A 42 3.46 -5.14 13.70
C TYR A 42 2.58 -3.90 13.54
N GLN A 43 2.23 -3.25 14.64
CA GLN A 43 1.45 -2.00 14.61
C GLN A 43 2.25 -0.83 14.02
N GLU A 44 3.54 -0.73 14.32
CA GLU A 44 4.43 0.27 13.70
C GLU A 44 4.55 0.01 12.20
N ARG A 45 4.66 -1.27 11.80
CA ARG A 45 4.75 -1.69 10.41
C ARG A 45 3.51 -1.29 9.62
N ILE A 46 2.31 -1.61 10.13
CA ILE A 46 1.05 -1.20 9.51
C ILE A 46 0.97 0.33 9.39
N ALA A 47 1.24 1.05 10.48
CA ALA A 47 1.18 2.51 10.46
C ALA A 47 2.15 3.11 9.42
N ARG A 48 3.37 2.58 9.33
CA ARG A 48 4.36 2.98 8.33
C ARG A 48 3.92 2.68 6.89
N HIS A 49 3.36 1.50 6.69
CA HIS A 49 2.87 1.02 5.39
C HIS A 49 1.71 1.90 4.89
N GLU A 50 0.66 2.08 5.70
CA GLU A 50 -0.51 2.90 5.33
C GLU A 50 -0.16 4.39 5.22
N ALA A 51 0.70 4.91 6.10
CA ALA A 51 1.18 6.30 5.99
C ALA A 51 1.95 6.55 4.69
N ALA A 52 2.57 5.52 4.11
CA ALA A 52 3.24 5.65 2.83
C ALA A 52 2.24 5.79 1.68
N HIS A 53 1.18 4.97 1.64
CA HIS A 53 0.10 5.14 0.67
C HIS A 53 -0.53 6.52 0.78
N PHE A 54 -0.80 6.97 2.00
CA PHE A 54 -1.38 8.28 2.28
C PHE A 54 -0.47 9.40 1.75
N LEU A 55 0.79 9.45 2.19
CA LEU A 55 1.72 10.51 1.82
C LEU A 55 1.94 10.57 0.31
N ILE A 56 2.15 9.42 -0.33
CA ILE A 56 2.42 9.39 -1.77
C ILE A 56 1.15 9.73 -2.58
N GLY A 57 -0.03 9.31 -2.12
CA GLY A 57 -1.30 9.77 -2.66
C GLY A 57 -1.41 11.30 -2.61
N TYR A 58 -1.13 11.88 -1.44
CA TYR A 58 -1.14 13.32 -1.22
C TYR A 58 -0.19 14.07 -2.17
N LEU A 59 1.09 13.65 -2.23
CA LEU A 59 2.11 14.29 -3.07
C LEU A 59 1.82 14.19 -4.57
N LEU A 60 1.13 13.14 -5.02
CA LEU A 60 0.74 12.96 -6.42
C LEU A 60 -0.62 13.60 -6.75
N GLY A 61 -1.23 14.29 -5.79
CA GLY A 61 -2.50 14.99 -5.95
C GLY A 61 -3.69 14.05 -6.08
N LEU A 62 -3.60 12.86 -5.47
CA LEU A 62 -4.74 11.96 -5.33
C LEU A 62 -5.53 12.31 -4.05
N PRO A 63 -6.86 12.40 -4.14
CA PRO A 63 -7.71 12.67 -2.99
C PRO A 63 -7.71 11.49 -2.02
N ILE A 64 -7.75 11.80 -0.73
CA ILE A 64 -7.74 10.83 0.37
C ILE A 64 -9.03 11.01 1.16
N LEU A 65 -9.89 9.99 1.21
CA LEU A 65 -11.17 10.07 1.93
C LEU A 65 -11.11 9.48 3.33
N GLY A 66 -10.17 8.57 3.55
CA GLY A 66 -10.07 7.84 4.80
C GLY A 66 -8.88 6.91 4.82
N TYR A 67 -8.60 6.38 5.99
CA TYR A 67 -7.64 5.32 6.18
C TYR A 67 -8.07 4.46 7.37
N SER A 68 -7.53 3.26 7.44
CA SER A 68 -7.73 2.33 8.54
C SER A 68 -6.41 1.64 8.84
N LEU A 69 -6.05 1.61 10.13
CA LEU A 69 -4.95 0.79 10.65
C LEU A 69 -5.45 -0.48 11.37
N ASP A 70 -6.76 -0.73 11.32
CA ASP A 70 -7.35 -1.87 12.01
C ASP A 70 -6.89 -3.18 11.36
N ILE A 71 -6.40 -4.12 12.18
CA ILE A 71 -5.81 -5.36 11.66
C ILE A 71 -6.83 -6.18 10.86
N GLY A 72 -6.48 -6.56 9.63
CA GLY A 72 -7.35 -7.28 8.70
C GLY A 72 -8.38 -6.39 7.99
N LYS A 73 -8.32 -5.07 8.23
CA LYS A 73 -9.01 -4.02 7.48
C LYS A 73 -8.04 -2.87 7.21
N GLU A 74 -6.73 -3.13 7.12
CA GLU A 74 -5.76 -2.10 6.80
C GLU A 74 -6.00 -1.63 5.36
N HIS A 75 -6.20 -0.33 5.16
CA HIS A 75 -6.25 0.29 3.84
C HIS A 75 -6.33 1.82 3.93
N VAL A 76 -5.70 2.52 2.99
CA VAL A 76 -6.03 3.91 2.67
C VAL A 76 -7.14 3.94 1.61
N ASN A 77 -8.28 4.54 1.96
CA ASN A 77 -9.37 4.78 1.03
C ASN A 77 -9.05 5.99 0.14
N LEU A 78 -8.45 5.69 -0.99
CA LEU A 78 -8.28 6.59 -2.12
C LEU A 78 -9.54 6.47 -2.99
N ILE A 79 -10.59 7.24 -2.69
CA ILE A 79 -11.73 7.31 -3.60
C ILE A 79 -12.07 8.79 -3.84
N ASP A 80 -12.44 9.13 -5.05
CA ASP A 80 -13.11 10.37 -5.41
C ASP A 80 -13.85 10.02 -6.68
N GLU A 81 -14.81 10.84 -7.10
CA GLU A 81 -15.49 10.69 -8.38
C GLU A 81 -14.52 10.47 -9.54
N LYS A 82 -13.28 10.97 -9.45
CA LYS A 82 -12.24 10.74 -10.46
C LYS A 82 -11.66 9.32 -10.42
N LEU A 83 -11.40 8.77 -9.24
CA LEU A 83 -10.94 7.38 -9.09
C LEU A 83 -12.10 6.40 -9.34
N GLU A 84 -13.32 6.75 -8.94
CA GLU A 84 -14.54 6.03 -9.36
C GLU A 84 -14.74 6.11 -10.86
N LYS A 85 -14.66 7.28 -11.50
CA LYS A 85 -14.72 7.39 -12.96
C LYS A 85 -13.59 6.57 -13.59
N LEU A 86 -12.35 6.59 -13.12
CA LEU A 86 -11.29 5.73 -13.66
C LEU A 86 -11.52 4.22 -13.40
N ILE A 87 -12.15 3.85 -12.27
CA ILE A 87 -12.52 2.47 -11.92
C ILE A 87 -13.74 1.97 -12.72
N TYR A 88 -14.70 2.85 -13.01
CA TYR A 88 -16.03 2.57 -13.57
C TYR A 88 -16.25 3.03 -15.04
N SER A 89 -15.52 4.03 -15.54
CA SER A 89 -15.63 4.63 -16.89
C SER A 89 -14.67 4.04 -17.92
N GLY A 90 -13.69 3.24 -17.48
CA GLY A 90 -12.84 2.46 -18.37
C GLY A 90 -11.62 3.20 -18.92
N GLN A 91 -10.54 2.42 -19.03
CA GLN A 91 -9.22 2.70 -19.62
C GLN A 91 -8.41 3.81 -18.90
N LEU A 92 -7.34 3.39 -18.23
CA LEU A 92 -6.34 4.30 -17.65
C LEU A 92 -5.35 4.75 -18.74
N ASP A 93 -5.07 6.05 -18.80
CA ASP A 93 -3.94 6.53 -19.58
C ASP A 93 -2.59 6.19 -18.89
N ALA A 94 -1.48 6.36 -19.60
CA ALA A 94 -0.16 5.99 -19.08
C ALA A 94 0.23 6.80 -17.82
N LYS A 95 -0.15 8.08 -17.76
CA LYS A 95 0.22 8.97 -16.66
C LYS A 95 -0.58 8.67 -15.40
N GLU A 96 -1.86 8.32 -15.56
CA GLU A 96 -2.73 7.87 -14.47
C GLU A 96 -2.27 6.52 -13.93
N LEU A 97 -1.93 5.59 -14.81
CA LEU A 97 -1.35 4.32 -14.42
C LEU A 97 -0.07 4.49 -13.61
N ASP A 98 0.85 5.35 -14.08
CA ASP A 98 2.12 5.60 -13.37
C ASP A 98 1.87 6.11 -11.95
N ARG A 99 0.97 7.09 -11.78
CA ARG A 99 0.63 7.64 -10.45
C ARG A 99 0.03 6.59 -9.54
N LEU A 100 -0.94 5.84 -10.02
CA LEU A 100 -1.61 4.79 -9.26
C LEU A 100 -0.68 3.63 -8.93
N ALA A 101 0.25 3.30 -9.83
CA ALA A 101 1.27 2.28 -9.60
C ALA A 101 2.23 2.70 -8.48
N VAL A 102 2.70 3.94 -8.49
CA VAL A 102 3.59 4.47 -7.44
C VAL A 102 2.88 4.42 -6.08
N VAL A 103 1.60 4.79 -6.03
CA VAL A 103 0.83 4.75 -4.79
C VAL A 103 0.62 3.31 -4.33
N ALA A 104 0.26 2.40 -5.22
CA ALA A 104 0.09 0.98 -4.90
C ALA A 104 1.39 0.35 -4.36
N MET A 105 2.55 0.83 -4.79
CA MET A 105 3.84 0.30 -4.33
C MET A 105 4.43 1.04 -3.12
N ALA A 106 3.73 2.04 -2.57
CA ALA A 106 4.25 2.88 -1.49
C ALA A 106 4.41 2.11 -0.17
N GLY A 107 3.44 1.27 0.20
CA GLY A 107 3.51 0.41 1.39
C GLY A 107 4.71 -0.54 1.35
N LEU A 108 4.85 -1.30 0.25
CA LEU A 108 6.04 -2.13 0.00
C LEU A 108 7.35 -1.35 0.13
N ALA A 109 7.42 -0.18 -0.52
CA ALA A 109 8.62 0.64 -0.49
C ALA A 109 8.96 1.10 0.94
N ALA A 110 7.97 1.52 1.72
CA ALA A 110 8.16 1.96 3.11
C ALA A 110 8.65 0.84 4.02
N GLU A 111 8.13 -0.38 3.88
CA GLU A 111 8.62 -1.54 4.61
C GLU A 111 10.07 -1.87 4.23
N GLY A 112 10.38 -1.91 2.92
CA GLY A 112 11.72 -2.22 2.42
C GLY A 112 12.79 -1.20 2.80
N LEU A 113 12.40 0.02 3.19
CA LEU A 113 13.31 1.04 3.70
C LEU A 113 13.68 0.86 5.18
N LYS A 114 12.86 0.13 5.95
CA LYS A 114 12.98 0.04 7.41
C LYS A 114 13.32 -1.37 7.90
N TYR A 115 12.80 -2.40 7.24
CA TYR A 115 12.85 -3.78 7.71
C TYR A 115 13.60 -4.67 6.71
N ASP A 116 14.26 -5.71 7.23
CA ASP A 116 14.97 -6.70 6.41
C ASP A 116 14.02 -7.57 5.56
N LYS A 117 12.76 -7.67 5.98
CA LYS A 117 11.71 -8.44 5.30
C LYS A 117 10.45 -7.62 5.15
N VAL A 118 9.85 -7.72 3.97
CA VAL A 118 8.54 -7.14 3.66
C VAL A 118 7.46 -8.21 3.83
N VAL A 119 6.38 -7.87 4.51
CA VAL A 119 5.35 -8.84 4.94
C VAL A 119 3.97 -8.51 4.37
N GLY A 120 3.63 -7.24 4.13
CA GLY A 120 2.29 -6.77 3.76
C GLY A 120 1.98 -6.62 2.26
N GLN A 121 2.73 -7.24 1.35
CA GLN A 121 2.75 -6.83 -0.06
C GLN A 121 1.65 -7.38 -0.99
N SER A 122 0.88 -8.38 -0.57
CA SER A 122 0.01 -9.12 -1.50
C SER A 122 -1.14 -8.26 -2.02
N ALA A 123 -1.83 -7.53 -1.13
CA ALA A 123 -2.94 -6.64 -1.47
C ALA A 123 -2.50 -5.51 -2.42
N ASP A 124 -1.32 -4.93 -2.18
CA ASP A 124 -0.71 -3.90 -3.02
C ASP A 124 -0.46 -4.38 -4.44
N LEU A 125 0.13 -5.57 -4.59
CA LEU A 125 0.41 -6.18 -5.89
C LEU A 125 -0.88 -6.53 -6.64
N PHE A 126 -1.92 -6.99 -5.94
CA PHE A 126 -3.25 -7.19 -6.54
C PHE A 126 -3.86 -5.89 -7.04
N THR A 127 -3.71 -4.80 -6.27
CA THR A 127 -4.18 -3.47 -6.63
C THR A 127 -3.43 -2.93 -7.85
N LEU A 128 -2.10 -3.04 -7.88
CA LEU A 128 -1.29 -2.71 -9.04
C LEU A 128 -1.74 -3.50 -10.28
N GLN A 129 -1.94 -4.82 -10.16
CA GLN A 129 -2.37 -5.63 -11.28
C GLN A 129 -3.77 -5.23 -11.78
N ARG A 130 -4.66 -4.82 -10.87
CA ARG A 130 -5.97 -4.29 -11.21
C ARG A 130 -5.90 -3.01 -12.06
N PHE A 131 -4.91 -2.14 -11.80
CA PHE A 131 -4.63 -0.95 -12.60
C PHE A 131 -4.02 -1.31 -13.96
N ILE A 132 -2.99 -2.17 -13.98
CA ILE A 132 -2.35 -2.66 -15.21
C ILE A 132 -3.38 -3.26 -16.16
N ASN A 133 -4.30 -4.09 -15.66
CA ASN A 133 -5.34 -4.73 -16.48
C ASN A 133 -6.32 -3.73 -17.12
N ARG A 134 -6.38 -2.49 -16.62
CA ARG A 134 -7.19 -1.39 -17.15
C ARG A 134 -6.41 -0.44 -18.06
N SER A 135 -5.09 -0.61 -18.20
CA SER A 135 -4.27 0.25 -19.05
C SER A 135 -4.56 0.05 -20.55
N GLN A 136 -4.44 1.12 -21.33
CA GLN A 136 -4.41 1.06 -22.78
C GLN A 136 -3.24 1.89 -23.35
N PRO A 137 -2.45 1.33 -24.28
CA PRO A 137 -2.48 -0.04 -24.77
C PRO A 137 -2.12 -1.07 -23.70
N LYS A 138 -2.48 -2.35 -23.92
CA LYS A 138 -2.08 -3.44 -23.00
C LYS A 138 -0.56 -3.51 -22.89
N LEU A 139 -0.08 -3.53 -21.66
CA LEU A 139 1.34 -3.68 -21.35
C LEU A 139 1.80 -5.12 -21.57
N SER A 140 2.94 -5.29 -22.24
CA SER A 140 3.68 -6.54 -22.27
C SER A 140 4.19 -6.93 -20.87
N ASN A 141 4.57 -8.19 -20.68
CA ASN A 141 5.09 -8.68 -19.40
C ASN A 141 6.34 -7.91 -18.93
N ASP A 142 7.21 -7.50 -19.86
CA ASP A 142 8.40 -6.70 -19.55
C ASP A 142 8.05 -5.27 -19.13
N GLN A 143 7.05 -4.67 -19.77
CA GLN A 143 6.56 -3.35 -19.36
C GLN A 143 5.90 -3.39 -17.98
N GLN A 144 5.14 -4.45 -17.66
CA GLN A 144 4.57 -4.62 -16.33
C GLN A 144 5.65 -4.77 -15.25
N GLN A 145 6.73 -5.52 -15.54
CA GLN A 145 7.90 -5.64 -14.67
C GLN A 145 8.60 -4.31 -14.44
N ASN A 146 8.86 -3.58 -15.52
CA ASN A 146 9.56 -2.30 -15.46
C ASN A 146 8.74 -1.26 -14.71
N LEU A 147 7.42 -1.19 -14.95
CA LEU A 147 6.49 -0.35 -14.20
C LEU A 147 6.54 -0.67 -12.70
N THR A 148 6.45 -1.95 -12.34
CA THR A 148 6.49 -2.37 -10.92
C THR A 148 7.79 -1.95 -10.25
N ARG A 149 8.95 -2.24 -10.88
CA ARG A 149 10.27 -1.87 -10.35
C ARG A 149 10.43 -0.37 -10.22
N TRP A 150 10.05 0.36 -11.27
CA TRP A 150 10.11 1.81 -11.28
C TRP A 150 9.23 2.42 -10.19
N ALA A 151 7.98 1.95 -10.06
CA ALA A 151 7.03 2.46 -9.07
C ALA A 151 7.54 2.29 -7.64
N VAL A 152 8.10 1.13 -7.30
CA VAL A 152 8.72 0.88 -5.98
C VAL A 152 9.91 1.81 -5.73
N LEU A 153 10.82 1.94 -6.70
CA LEU A 153 12.00 2.80 -6.55
C LEU A 153 11.61 4.28 -6.44
N PHE A 154 10.62 4.71 -7.21
CA PHE A 154 10.14 6.09 -7.19
C PHE A 154 9.41 6.39 -5.88
N ALA A 155 8.51 5.52 -5.43
CA ALA A 155 7.87 5.64 -4.12
C ALA A 155 8.91 5.67 -2.99
N GLY A 156 9.90 4.77 -3.01
CA GLY A 156 10.99 4.76 -2.03
C GLY A 156 11.84 6.03 -2.06
N SER A 157 12.08 6.61 -3.23
CA SER A 157 12.76 7.90 -3.37
C SER A 157 11.95 9.05 -2.75
N LEU A 158 10.64 9.12 -3.05
CA LEU A 158 9.74 10.10 -2.45
C LEU A 158 9.70 9.98 -0.91
N LEU A 159 9.59 8.76 -0.38
CA LEU A 159 9.59 8.53 1.07
C LEU A 159 10.92 8.92 1.73
N LYS A 160 12.06 8.61 1.09
CA LYS A 160 13.39 9.04 1.57
C LYS A 160 13.51 10.55 1.62
N ASN A 161 13.08 11.24 0.57
CA ASN A 161 13.18 12.69 0.46
C ASN A 161 12.22 13.42 1.40
N ASN A 162 11.10 12.78 1.75
CA ASN A 162 10.07 13.32 2.64
C ASN A 162 10.05 12.57 3.99
N LYS A 163 11.21 12.10 4.48
CA LYS A 163 11.29 11.24 5.67
C LYS A 163 10.67 11.89 6.91
N VAL A 164 10.92 13.17 7.14
CA VAL A 164 10.38 13.90 8.31
C VAL A 164 8.85 13.96 8.25
N ILE A 165 8.31 14.27 7.07
CA ILE A 165 6.87 14.29 6.80
C ILE A 165 6.26 12.90 7.01
N HIS A 166 6.91 11.85 6.50
CA HIS A 166 6.44 10.47 6.66
C HIS A 166 6.39 10.07 8.14
N GLU A 167 7.41 10.35 8.93
CA GLU A 167 7.42 10.05 10.37
C GLU A 167 6.35 10.87 11.14
N ALA A 168 6.15 12.15 10.78
CA ALA A 168 5.09 12.97 11.36
C ALA A 168 3.70 12.39 11.08
N LEU A 169 3.47 11.95 9.83
CA LEU A 169 2.23 11.33 9.41
C LEU A 169 2.00 9.98 10.12
N ILE A 170 3.04 9.14 10.23
CA ILE A 170 2.98 7.88 11.00
C ILE A 170 2.53 8.18 12.42
N SER A 171 3.15 9.17 13.09
CA SER A 171 2.77 9.53 14.46
C SER A 171 1.33 10.02 14.57
N ALA A 172 0.81 10.76 13.59
CA ALA A 172 -0.58 11.22 13.58
C ALA A 172 -1.54 10.04 13.39
N MET A 173 -1.28 9.18 12.39
CA MET A 173 -2.12 8.03 12.08
C MET A 173 -2.14 7.00 13.20
N SER A 174 -1.02 6.73 13.87
CA SER A 174 -0.96 5.84 15.04
C SER A 174 -1.79 6.33 16.22
N LYS A 175 -2.07 7.64 16.31
CA LYS A 175 -2.96 8.25 17.30
C LYS A 175 -4.43 8.28 16.84
N LYS A 176 -4.75 7.63 15.71
CA LYS A 176 -6.08 7.61 15.08
C LYS A 176 -6.59 9.01 14.73
N ALA A 177 -5.70 9.90 14.31
CA ALA A 177 -6.06 11.25 13.86
C ALA A 177 -7.00 11.20 12.65
N THR A 178 -7.86 12.20 12.49
CA THR A 178 -8.69 12.35 11.29
C THR A 178 -7.84 12.60 10.04
N VAL A 179 -8.42 12.41 8.85
CA VAL A 179 -7.74 12.72 7.57
C VAL A 179 -7.26 14.18 7.54
N LEU A 180 -8.07 15.12 8.03
CA LEU A 180 -7.72 16.53 8.07
C LEU A 180 -6.51 16.79 8.96
N GLU A 181 -6.47 16.19 10.14
CA GLU A 181 -5.32 16.30 11.06
C GLU A 181 -4.06 15.65 10.47
N CYS A 182 -4.20 14.56 9.72
CA CYS A 182 -3.10 13.93 9.01
C CYS A 182 -2.54 14.84 7.90
N ILE A 183 -3.40 15.50 7.12
CA ILE A 183 -2.97 16.50 6.13
C ILE A 183 -2.30 17.68 6.83
N GLN A 184 -2.84 18.16 7.95
CA GLN A 184 -2.21 19.22 8.73
C GLN A 184 -0.82 18.80 9.24
N ALA A 185 -0.64 17.54 9.66
CA ALA A 185 0.66 17.02 10.07
C ALA A 185 1.66 16.98 8.89
N ILE A 186 1.19 16.69 7.67
CA ILE A 186 2.01 16.75 6.46
C ILE A 186 2.46 18.19 6.20
N GLU A 187 1.53 19.14 6.15
CA GLU A 187 1.81 20.53 5.81
C GLU A 187 2.69 21.24 6.86
N ASN A 188 2.54 20.90 8.14
CA ASN A 188 3.38 21.46 9.20
C ASN A 188 4.81 20.91 9.20
N ALA A 189 5.05 19.75 8.55
CA ALA A 189 6.34 19.09 8.49
C ALA A 189 7.08 19.32 7.16
N ALA A 190 6.44 19.98 6.19
CA ALA A 190 6.99 20.35 4.89
C ALA A 190 7.81 21.64 4.95
#